data_AF-A0A3N9NVP5-F1
#
_entry.id   AF-A0A3N9NVP5-F1
#
_cell.length_a   1.000
_cell.length_b   1.000
_cell.length_c   1.000
_cell.angle_alpha   90.00
_cell.angle_beta   90.00
_cell.angle_gamma   90.00
#
_symmetry.space_group_name_H-M   'P 1'
#
loop_
_entity.id
_entity.type
_entity.pdbx_description
1 polymer ?
#
loop_
_entity_poly.entity_id
_entity_poly.type
_entity_poly.pdbx_seq_one_letter_code
_entity_poly.pdbx_strand_id
1 'polypeptide(L)'
;MEENSIIIGLKKLSELSSQSNSNLFEKMQIMHSVYLGRHSNIYTDNYLIQINYYLKSTLYKFHLTSMSLEELWSLSELKRGELFDAIENSVNILDITDIELKIISFVFEGFLFQARSFLDFVMIYLCLLLKINHQGKISKKKFFNSLEMQKDKILHSKAINVSNYFMNHVFGDNNFHGLFPNNWGTLLTDLRDKIVHRDKIRPSFKSTEKLSNNILFNWPTIQDLTYDRFQKYIQNGMFSLFVEVMPIIFDLKWIAGKVDHNSWD
;
A
#
# COMPACT_ATOMS: atom_id res chain seq x y z
N MET A 1 3.15 6.62 33.94
CA MET A 1 2.59 5.29 33.60
C MET A 1 1.91 5.30 32.23
N GLU A 2 1.20 6.36 31.85
CA GLU A 2 0.51 6.46 30.55
C GLU A 2 1.44 6.56 29.33
N GLU A 3 2.58 7.24 29.40
CA GLU A 3 3.52 7.28 28.26
C GLU A 3 4.09 5.90 27.89
N ASN A 4 4.23 5.02 28.90
CA ASN A 4 4.64 3.63 28.66
C ASN A 4 3.57 2.84 27.90
N SER A 5 2.27 3.16 28.03
CA SER A 5 1.21 2.41 27.36
C SER A 5 1.16 2.70 25.86
N ILE A 6 1.42 3.94 25.44
CA ILE A 6 1.51 4.32 24.01
C ILE A 6 2.68 3.58 23.34
N ILE A 7 3.87 3.61 23.96
CA ILE A 7 5.06 2.93 23.42
C ILE A 7 4.84 1.42 23.34
N ILE A 8 4.23 0.81 24.36
CA ILE A 8 3.88 -0.62 24.33
C ILE A 8 2.92 -0.93 23.18
N GLY A 9 1.89 -0.08 22.97
CA GLY A 9 0.96 -0.22 21.85
C GLY A 9 1.66 -0.19 20.49
N LEU A 10 2.54 0.79 20.27
CA LEU A 10 3.31 0.91 19.02
C LEU A 10 4.25 -0.27 18.79
N LYS A 11 4.87 -0.83 19.85
CA LYS A 11 5.69 -2.04 19.74
C LYS A 11 4.87 -3.24 19.34
N LYS A 12 3.70 -3.45 19.97
CA LYS A 12 2.79 -4.55 19.63
C LYS A 12 2.30 -4.45 18.18
N LEU A 13 1.98 -3.25 17.72
CA LEU A 13 1.61 -2.98 16.33
C LEU A 13 2.75 -3.37 15.36
N SER A 14 3.98 -2.97 15.68
CA SER A 14 5.17 -3.30 14.90
C SER A 14 5.39 -4.83 14.83
N GLU A 15 5.19 -5.55 15.94
CA GLU A 15 5.28 -7.01 16.00
C GLU A 15 4.21 -7.69 15.13
N LEU A 16 2.94 -7.27 15.24
CA LEU A 16 1.83 -7.81 14.44
C LEU A 16 2.07 -7.62 12.94
N SER A 17 2.45 -6.41 12.53
CA SER A 17 2.80 -6.10 11.13
C SER A 17 4.04 -6.85 10.65
N SER A 18 5.00 -7.14 11.54
CA SER A 18 6.20 -7.90 11.19
C SER A 18 5.89 -9.38 10.95
N GLN A 19 5.03 -9.97 11.79
CA GLN A 19 4.64 -11.37 11.65
C GLN A 19 3.95 -11.62 10.31
N SER A 20 3.00 -10.76 9.90
CA SER A 20 2.27 -10.89 8.65
C SER A 20 3.15 -10.70 7.40
N ASN A 21 4.21 -9.89 7.50
CA ASN A 21 5.03 -9.48 6.35
C ASN A 21 6.41 -10.17 6.27
N SER A 22 6.85 -10.86 7.32
CA SER A 22 8.17 -11.47 7.42
C SER A 22 8.52 -12.36 6.22
N ASN A 23 7.61 -13.27 5.85
CA ASN A 23 7.81 -14.20 4.74
C ASN A 23 7.90 -13.48 3.38
N LEU A 24 7.12 -12.40 3.19
CA LEU A 24 7.21 -11.56 1.99
C LEU A 24 8.59 -10.93 1.88
N PHE A 25 9.11 -10.38 2.97
CA PHE A 25 10.38 -9.66 2.98
C PHE A 25 11.56 -10.58 2.74
N GLU A 26 11.60 -11.73 3.42
CA GLU A 26 12.61 -12.76 3.22
C GLU A 26 12.63 -13.22 1.76
N LYS A 27 11.46 -13.55 1.21
CA LYS A 27 11.32 -13.96 -0.19
C LYS A 27 11.79 -12.90 -1.18
N MET A 28 11.41 -11.64 -0.96
CA MET A 28 11.84 -10.55 -1.82
C MET A 28 13.35 -10.34 -1.81
N GLN A 29 13.98 -10.48 -0.64
CA GLN A 29 15.44 -10.42 -0.53
C GLN A 29 16.12 -11.58 -1.25
N ILE A 30 15.58 -12.80 -1.12
CA ILE A 30 16.09 -13.99 -1.82
C ILE A 30 15.97 -13.81 -3.33
N MET A 31 14.78 -13.53 -3.86
CA MET A 31 14.55 -13.36 -5.30
C MET A 31 15.45 -12.27 -5.89
N HIS A 32 15.58 -11.15 -5.19
CA HIS A 32 16.48 -10.06 -5.57
C HIS A 32 17.95 -10.51 -5.61
N SER A 33 18.42 -11.24 -4.59
CA SER A 33 19.80 -11.73 -4.52
C SER A 33 20.12 -12.71 -5.67
N VAL A 34 19.19 -13.62 -5.98
CA VAL A 34 19.31 -14.58 -7.08
C VAL A 34 19.36 -13.83 -8.42
N TYR A 35 18.45 -12.88 -8.62
CA TYR A 35 18.41 -12.08 -9.84
C TYR A 35 19.70 -11.29 -10.07
N LEU A 36 20.18 -10.57 -9.05
CA LEU A 36 21.42 -9.79 -9.16
C LEU A 36 22.66 -10.68 -9.28
N GLY A 37 22.67 -11.88 -8.69
CA GLY A 37 23.73 -12.86 -8.88
C GLY A 37 23.84 -13.29 -10.34
N ARG A 38 22.70 -13.60 -10.97
CA ARG A 38 22.62 -14.02 -12.38
C ARG A 38 22.94 -12.89 -13.37
N HIS A 39 22.71 -11.64 -12.98
CA HIS A 39 22.85 -10.46 -13.84
C HIS A 39 23.90 -9.47 -13.32
N SER A 40 24.90 -9.95 -12.59
CA SER A 40 25.94 -9.13 -11.97
C SER A 40 26.73 -8.29 -12.98
N ASN A 41 26.85 -8.78 -14.22
CA ASN A 41 27.51 -8.08 -15.33
C ASN A 41 26.73 -6.86 -15.88
N ILE A 42 25.45 -6.70 -15.55
CA ILE A 42 24.61 -5.61 -16.07
C ILE A 42 24.80 -4.31 -15.26
N TYR A 43 25.14 -4.44 -13.99
CA TYR A 43 25.12 -3.36 -13.00
C TYR A 43 26.53 -3.07 -12.47
N THR A 44 26.85 -1.79 -12.26
CA THR A 44 28.09 -1.40 -11.56
C THR A 44 27.90 -1.49 -10.05
N ASP A 45 28.98 -1.58 -9.29
CA ASP A 45 28.92 -1.68 -7.81
C ASP A 45 28.13 -0.53 -7.18
N ASN A 46 28.37 0.71 -7.64
CA ASN A 46 27.63 1.89 -7.18
C ASN A 46 26.13 1.79 -7.47
N TYR A 47 25.77 1.14 -8.59
CA TYR A 47 24.38 0.94 -8.98
C TYR A 47 23.72 -0.16 -8.16
N LEU A 48 24.46 -1.24 -7.86
CA LEU A 48 24.02 -2.31 -6.95
C LEU A 48 23.75 -1.78 -5.54
N ILE A 49 24.59 -0.86 -5.03
CA ILE A 49 24.35 -0.19 -3.74
C ILE A 49 23.02 0.56 -3.76
N GLN A 50 22.73 1.32 -4.83
CA GLN A 50 21.47 2.05 -4.96
C GLN A 50 20.27 1.12 -5.05
N ILE A 51 20.36 0.07 -5.88
CA ILE A 51 19.34 -0.96 -6.02
C ILE A 51 19.02 -1.61 -4.66
N ASN A 52 20.05 -1.97 -3.89
CA ASN A 52 19.90 -2.54 -2.55
C ASN A 52 19.28 -1.57 -1.55
N TYR A 53 19.66 -0.29 -1.60
CA TYR A 53 19.05 0.75 -0.77
C TYR A 53 17.55 0.87 -1.07
N TYR A 54 17.16 0.97 -2.35
CA TYR A 54 15.77 1.15 -2.73
C TYR A 54 14.91 -0.09 -2.49
N LEU A 55 15.47 -1.31 -2.56
CA LEU A 55 14.77 -2.51 -2.08
C LEU A 55 14.44 -2.38 -0.59
N LYS A 56 15.45 -2.09 0.25
CA LYS A 56 15.26 -1.94 1.70
C LYS A 56 14.25 -0.85 2.02
N SER A 57 14.34 0.30 1.35
CA SER A 57 13.38 1.40 1.52
C SER A 57 11.97 1.01 1.08
N THR A 58 11.82 0.25 -0.01
CA THR A 58 10.51 -0.23 -0.47
C THR A 58 9.87 -1.16 0.54
N LEU A 59 10.61 -2.16 1.05
CA LEU A 59 10.12 -3.07 2.09
C LEU A 59 9.80 -2.33 3.39
N TYR A 60 10.65 -1.39 3.79
CA TYR A 60 10.40 -0.55 4.95
C TYR A 60 9.14 0.30 4.80
N LYS A 61 8.91 0.92 3.64
CA LYS A 61 7.70 1.70 3.36
C LYS A 61 6.44 0.83 3.29
N PHE A 62 6.56 -0.39 2.76
CA PHE A 62 5.49 -1.36 2.82
C PHE A 62 5.14 -1.71 4.26
N HIS A 63 6.14 -1.93 5.12
CA HIS A 63 5.94 -2.22 6.53
C HIS A 63 5.25 -1.08 7.27
N LEU A 64 5.71 0.17 7.09
CA LEU A 64 5.07 1.35 7.68
C LEU A 64 3.63 1.52 7.22
N THR A 65 3.37 1.32 5.93
CA THR A 65 2.02 1.39 5.38
C THR A 65 1.13 0.29 5.97
N SER A 66 1.66 -0.92 6.14
CA SER A 66 0.95 -2.04 6.78
C SER A 66 0.63 -1.73 8.24
N MET A 67 1.57 -1.14 9.01
CA MET A 67 1.29 -0.68 10.37
C MET A 67 0.14 0.33 10.40
N SER A 68 0.14 1.33 9.51
CA SER A 68 -0.95 2.30 9.46
C SER A 68 -2.29 1.69 9.02
N LEU A 69 -2.28 0.65 8.18
CA LEU A 69 -3.48 -0.10 7.84
C LEU A 69 -4.02 -0.87 9.06
N GLU A 70 -3.16 -1.52 9.84
CA GLU A 70 -3.54 -2.23 11.07
C GLU A 70 -4.12 -1.26 12.13
N GLU A 71 -3.59 -0.03 12.23
CA GLU A 71 -4.18 1.01 13.08
C GLU A 71 -5.57 1.42 12.61
N LEU A 72 -5.75 1.64 11.30
CA LEU A 72 -7.06 1.94 10.73
C LEU A 72 -8.05 0.77 10.91
N TRP A 73 -7.57 -0.47 10.81
CA TRP A 73 -8.37 -1.67 11.05
C TRP A 73 -8.82 -1.73 12.51
N SER A 74 -7.89 -1.51 13.45
CA SER A 74 -8.17 -1.50 14.89
C SER A 74 -9.21 -0.43 15.26
N LEU A 75 -9.11 0.77 14.67
CA LEU A 75 -10.11 1.82 14.85
C LEU A 75 -11.48 1.42 14.28
N SER A 76 -11.50 0.78 13.10
CA SER A 76 -12.73 0.24 12.49
C SER A 76 -13.37 -0.86 13.36
N GLU A 77 -12.58 -1.77 13.94
CA GLU A 77 -13.06 -2.83 14.82
C GLU A 77 -13.64 -2.32 16.13
N LEU A 78 -12.95 -1.38 16.80
CA LEU A 78 -13.46 -0.76 18.03
C LEU A 78 -14.87 -0.18 17.78
N LYS A 79 -15.03 0.52 16.66
CA LYS A 79 -16.30 1.13 16.27
C LYS A 79 -17.38 0.14 15.85
N ARG A 80 -17.00 -1.01 15.29
CA ARG A 80 -17.94 -2.11 15.06
C ARG A 80 -18.40 -2.79 16.36
N GLY A 81 -17.57 -2.80 17.40
CA GLY A 81 -17.99 -3.25 18.74
C GLY A 81 -19.16 -2.41 19.25
N GLU A 82 -19.01 -1.08 19.23
CA GLU A 82 -20.03 -0.12 19.65
C GLU A 82 -21.33 -0.23 18.84
N LEU A 83 -21.25 -0.68 17.58
CA LEU A 83 -22.41 -0.93 16.73
C LEU A 83 -23.31 -2.03 17.32
N PHE A 84 -22.73 -3.10 17.86
CA PHE A 84 -23.52 -4.15 18.51
C PHE A 84 -24.25 -3.62 19.74
N ASP A 85 -23.56 -2.84 20.57
CA ASP A 85 -24.16 -2.21 21.76
C ASP A 85 -25.31 -1.26 21.38
N ALA A 86 -25.21 -0.56 20.25
CA ALA A 86 -26.25 0.32 19.73
C ALA A 86 -27.45 -0.43 19.10
N ILE A 87 -27.21 -1.59 18.48
CA ILE A 87 -28.30 -2.45 17.98
C ILE A 87 -29.07 -3.05 19.16
N GLU A 88 -28.37 -3.47 20.22
CA GLU A 88 -28.99 -3.99 21.45
C GLU A 88 -29.76 -2.90 22.20
N ASN A 89 -29.32 -1.64 22.09
CA ASN A 89 -29.95 -0.49 22.76
C ASN A 89 -30.52 0.52 21.74
N SER A 90 -31.80 0.38 21.39
CA SER A 90 -32.52 1.18 20.37
C SER A 90 -32.62 2.71 20.62
N VAL A 91 -31.98 3.22 21.69
CA VAL A 91 -31.90 4.65 22.04
C VAL A 91 -30.53 5.23 21.68
N ASN A 92 -29.50 4.40 21.48
CA ASN A 92 -28.15 4.87 21.17
C ASN A 92 -28.05 5.30 19.70
N ILE A 93 -27.83 6.59 19.52
CA ILE A 93 -27.40 7.15 18.24
C ILE A 93 -25.88 7.06 18.22
N LEU A 94 -25.32 6.28 17.30
CA LEU A 94 -23.87 6.28 17.05
C LEU A 94 -23.48 7.63 16.45
N ASP A 95 -22.78 8.44 17.24
CA ASP A 95 -22.15 9.68 16.79
C ASP A 95 -20.65 9.63 17.06
N ILE A 96 -19.86 10.38 16.29
CA ILE A 96 -18.44 10.56 16.57
C ILE A 96 -18.26 11.78 17.47
N THR A 97 -17.48 11.61 18.53
CA THR A 97 -16.92 12.76 19.26
C THR A 97 -15.81 13.47 18.45
N ASP A 98 -15.64 14.78 18.64
CA ASP A 98 -14.57 15.53 17.97
C ASP A 98 -13.16 14.95 18.22
N ILE A 99 -12.96 14.25 19.34
CA ILE A 99 -11.70 13.58 19.69
C ILE A 99 -11.46 12.37 18.79
N GLU A 100 -12.47 11.51 18.63
CA GLU A 100 -12.38 10.33 17.77
C GLU A 100 -12.22 10.73 16.30
N LEU A 101 -12.91 11.79 15.86
CA LEU A 101 -12.71 12.33 14.51
C LEU A 101 -11.25 12.71 14.27
N LYS A 102 -10.61 13.37 15.25
CA LYS A 102 -9.20 13.77 15.17
C LYS A 102 -8.29 12.54 15.11
N ILE A 103 -8.54 11.52 15.93
CA ILE A 103 -7.76 10.28 15.93
C ILE A 103 -7.87 9.57 14.58
N ILE A 104 -9.09 9.38 14.06
CA ILE A 104 -9.32 8.74 12.76
C ILE A 104 -8.64 9.54 11.64
N SER A 105 -8.74 10.87 11.67
CA SER A 105 -8.10 11.73 10.66
C SER A 105 -6.57 11.62 10.74
N PHE A 106 -5.99 11.65 11.94
CA PHE A 106 -4.56 11.50 12.16
C PHE A 106 -4.01 10.19 11.57
N VAL A 107 -4.66 9.06 11.90
CA VAL A 107 -4.23 7.75 11.39
C VAL A 107 -4.45 7.65 9.88
N PHE A 108 -5.57 8.15 9.35
CA PHE A 108 -5.88 8.06 7.93
C PHE A 108 -4.95 8.92 7.05
N GLU A 109 -4.68 10.16 7.47
CA GLU A 109 -3.72 11.02 6.77
C GLU A 109 -2.30 10.45 6.84
N GLY A 110 -1.91 9.90 8.00
CA GLY A 110 -0.64 9.18 8.17
C GLY A 110 -0.52 8.00 7.21
N PHE A 111 -1.58 7.19 7.11
CA PHE A 111 -1.67 6.08 6.16
C PHE A 111 -1.50 6.56 4.71
N LEU A 112 -2.27 7.57 4.27
CA LEU A 112 -2.20 8.08 2.90
C LEU A 112 -0.79 8.58 2.54
N PHE A 113 -0.11 9.22 3.49
CA PHE A 113 1.28 9.62 3.32
C PHE A 113 2.22 8.42 3.13
N GLN A 114 2.12 7.39 3.99
CA GLN A 114 2.98 6.21 3.88
C GLN A 114 2.69 5.41 2.61
N ALA A 115 1.42 5.21 2.26
CA ALA A 115 1.01 4.46 1.08
C ALA A 115 1.46 5.14 -0.22
N ARG A 116 1.34 6.48 -0.31
CA ARG A 116 1.87 7.22 -1.45
C ARG A 116 3.40 7.13 -1.51
N SER A 117 4.06 7.25 -0.36
CA SER A 117 5.52 7.12 -0.30
C SER A 117 5.96 5.73 -0.74
N PHE A 118 5.28 4.66 -0.31
CA PHE A 118 5.54 3.29 -0.76
C PHE A 118 5.46 3.19 -2.29
N LEU A 119 4.38 3.68 -2.89
CA LEU A 119 4.21 3.64 -4.35
C LEU A 119 5.34 4.38 -5.08
N ASP A 120 5.77 5.54 -4.58
CA ASP A 120 6.90 6.28 -5.14
C ASP A 120 8.22 5.48 -5.06
N PHE A 121 8.50 4.85 -3.92
CA PHE A 121 9.70 4.03 -3.74
C PHE A 121 9.69 2.78 -4.63
N VAL A 122 8.55 2.11 -4.78
CA VAL A 122 8.42 0.97 -5.71
C VAL A 122 8.72 1.42 -7.14
N MET A 123 8.12 2.52 -7.60
CA MET A 123 8.34 3.01 -8.96
C MET A 123 9.82 3.36 -9.21
N ILE A 124 10.49 4.00 -8.24
CA ILE A 124 11.94 4.30 -8.36
C ILE A 124 12.75 3.00 -8.35
N TYR A 125 12.45 2.06 -7.47
CA TYR A 125 13.13 0.77 -7.39
C TYR A 125 13.02 -0.01 -8.71
N LEU A 126 11.83 -0.04 -9.33
CA LEU A 126 11.62 -0.66 -10.64
C LEU A 126 12.42 0.04 -11.74
N CYS A 127 12.45 1.38 -11.77
CA CYS A 127 13.31 2.12 -12.69
C CYS A 127 14.78 1.72 -12.54
N LEU A 128 15.27 1.60 -11.31
CA LEU A 128 16.65 1.19 -11.04
C LEU A 128 16.92 -0.25 -11.50
N LEU A 129 16.05 -1.21 -11.22
CA LEU A 129 16.21 -2.59 -11.72
C LEU A 129 16.25 -2.62 -13.25
N LEU A 130 15.47 -1.75 -13.90
CA LEU A 130 15.48 -1.58 -15.35
C LEU A 130 16.62 -0.71 -15.85
N LYS A 131 17.62 -0.31 -15.04
CA LYS A 131 18.75 0.54 -15.48
C LYS A 131 18.32 1.92 -16.01
N ILE A 132 17.17 2.43 -15.56
CA ILE A 132 16.67 3.76 -15.87
C ILE A 132 17.05 4.69 -14.71
N ASN A 133 17.92 5.66 -14.98
CA ASN A 133 18.35 6.57 -13.93
C ASN A 133 17.20 7.51 -13.54
N HIS A 134 16.85 7.53 -12.26
CA HIS A 134 15.84 8.42 -11.72
C HIS A 134 16.33 8.98 -10.38
N GLN A 135 16.22 10.30 -10.20
CA GLN A 135 16.58 10.97 -8.95
C GLN A 135 15.40 11.82 -8.44
N GLY A 136 15.17 11.79 -7.13
CA GLY A 136 14.16 12.59 -6.47
C GLY A 136 12.73 12.12 -6.70
N LYS A 137 11.78 13.07 -6.75
CA LYS A 137 10.34 12.80 -6.80
C LYS A 137 9.93 12.21 -8.15
N ILE A 138 9.32 11.02 -8.10
CA ILE A 138 8.72 10.35 -9.25
C ILE A 138 7.23 10.66 -9.31
N SER A 139 6.71 10.99 -10.50
CA SER A 139 5.28 11.13 -10.75
C SER A 139 4.81 10.02 -11.69
N LYS A 140 3.50 9.75 -11.75
CA LYS A 140 2.90 8.80 -12.72
C LYS A 140 3.43 9.04 -14.13
N LYS A 141 3.35 10.29 -14.59
CA LYS A 141 3.86 10.70 -15.92
C LYS A 141 5.36 10.46 -16.08
N LYS A 142 6.19 10.84 -15.10
CA LYS A 142 7.64 10.61 -15.16
C LYS A 142 7.97 9.12 -15.21
N PHE A 143 7.28 8.31 -14.41
CA PHE A 143 7.48 6.86 -14.37
C PHE A 143 7.21 6.22 -15.74
N PHE A 144 6.05 6.49 -16.34
CA PHE A 144 5.72 5.94 -17.67
C PHE A 144 6.70 6.41 -18.75
N ASN A 145 7.01 7.71 -18.79
CA ASN A 145 8.01 8.24 -19.72
C ASN A 145 9.38 7.57 -19.54
N SER A 146 9.78 7.29 -18.29
CA SER A 146 11.03 6.59 -17.98
C SER A 146 11.03 5.16 -18.52
N LEU A 147 9.94 4.41 -18.39
CA LEU A 147 9.82 3.05 -18.91
C LEU A 147 9.89 3.01 -20.45
N GLU A 148 9.24 3.96 -21.13
CA GLU A 148 9.27 4.08 -22.60
C GLU A 148 10.67 4.37 -23.14
N MET A 149 11.51 5.06 -22.36
CA MET A 149 12.88 5.42 -22.75
C MET A 149 13.89 4.27 -22.62
N GLN A 150 13.49 3.08 -22.15
CA GLN A 150 14.41 1.95 -22.04
C GLN A 150 14.85 1.45 -23.42
N LYS A 151 16.16 1.47 -23.68
CA LYS A 151 16.77 1.11 -24.98
C LYS A 151 17.34 -0.31 -25.04
N ASP A 152 17.72 -0.89 -23.90
CA ASP A 152 18.25 -2.25 -23.83
C ASP A 152 17.14 -3.25 -24.19
N LYS A 153 17.38 -4.12 -25.19
CA LYS A 153 16.33 -5.02 -25.71
C LYS A 153 15.76 -5.96 -24.66
N ILE A 154 16.59 -6.47 -23.75
CA ILE A 154 16.18 -7.42 -22.71
C ILE A 154 15.32 -6.66 -21.69
N LEU A 155 15.81 -5.53 -21.19
CA LEU A 155 15.12 -4.71 -20.19
C LEU A 155 13.89 -3.99 -20.76
N HIS A 156 13.85 -3.72 -22.06
CA HIS A 156 12.73 -3.05 -22.73
C HIS A 156 11.46 -3.89 -22.67
N SER A 157 11.56 -5.21 -22.89
CA SER A 157 10.42 -6.12 -22.76
C SER A 157 9.83 -6.11 -21.34
N LYS A 158 10.70 -6.10 -20.32
CA LYS A 158 10.30 -5.97 -18.92
C LYS A 158 9.67 -4.62 -18.63
N ALA A 159 10.24 -3.53 -19.16
CA ALA A 159 9.70 -2.18 -19.00
C ALA A 159 8.29 -2.06 -19.58
N ILE A 160 8.02 -2.66 -20.75
CA ILE A 160 6.67 -2.73 -21.34
C ILE A 160 5.72 -3.50 -20.42
N ASN A 161 6.11 -4.67 -19.92
CA ASN A 161 5.25 -5.47 -19.04
C ASN A 161 4.92 -4.73 -17.73
N VAL A 162 5.91 -4.05 -17.14
CA VAL A 162 5.72 -3.20 -15.96
C VAL A 162 4.78 -2.04 -16.28
N SER A 163 4.99 -1.37 -17.41
CA SER A 163 4.11 -0.27 -17.87
C SER A 163 2.67 -0.74 -17.99
N ASN A 164 2.45 -1.85 -18.71
CA ASN A 164 1.12 -2.43 -18.90
C ASN A 164 0.47 -2.80 -17.55
N TYR A 165 1.23 -3.40 -16.64
CA TYR A 165 0.73 -3.73 -15.31
C TYR A 165 0.29 -2.48 -14.54
N PHE A 166 1.15 -1.45 -14.49
CA PHE A 166 0.82 -0.22 -13.77
C PHE A 166 -0.35 0.53 -14.39
N MET A 167 -0.47 0.51 -15.72
CA MET A 167 -1.60 1.10 -16.42
C MET A 167 -2.91 0.36 -16.10
N ASN A 168 -2.90 -0.97 -16.08
CA ASN A 168 -4.11 -1.77 -15.99
C ASN A 168 -4.52 -2.14 -14.54
N HIS A 169 -3.59 -2.19 -13.60
CA HIS A 169 -3.82 -2.74 -12.25
C HIS A 169 -3.43 -1.80 -11.10
N VAL A 170 -2.72 -0.71 -11.37
CA VAL A 170 -2.36 0.28 -10.35
C VAL A 170 -3.10 1.58 -10.57
N PHE A 171 -3.03 2.12 -11.78
CA PHE A 171 -3.58 3.44 -12.10
C PHE A 171 -4.86 3.42 -12.93
N GLY A 172 -5.29 2.25 -13.42
CA GLY A 172 -6.52 2.04 -14.17
C GLY A 172 -6.77 3.02 -15.33
N ASP A 173 -8.04 3.05 -15.76
CA ASP A 173 -8.55 4.07 -16.67
C ASP A 173 -8.76 5.40 -15.92
N ASN A 174 -8.20 6.49 -16.46
CA ASN A 174 -8.29 7.83 -15.89
C ASN A 174 -9.72 8.38 -15.85
N ASN A 175 -10.65 7.78 -16.60
CA ASN A 175 -12.03 8.24 -16.70
C ASN A 175 -12.94 7.74 -15.56
N PHE A 176 -12.44 6.85 -14.69
CA PHE A 176 -13.23 6.29 -13.60
C PHE A 176 -12.80 6.83 -12.24
N HIS A 177 -13.63 7.66 -11.63
CA HIS A 177 -13.41 8.25 -10.31
C HIS A 177 -13.86 7.37 -9.13
N GLY A 178 -14.27 6.13 -9.40
CA GLY A 178 -14.61 5.17 -8.35
C GLY A 178 -13.46 4.23 -8.00
N LEU A 179 -13.62 3.59 -6.84
CA LEU A 179 -12.67 2.68 -6.22
C LEU A 179 -12.81 1.29 -6.87
N PHE A 180 -11.87 0.93 -7.74
CA PHE A 180 -11.71 -0.41 -8.27
C PHE A 180 -10.38 -1.02 -7.82
N PRO A 181 -10.28 -2.36 -7.66
CA PRO A 181 -9.03 -3.04 -7.31
C PRO A 181 -7.86 -2.63 -8.21
N ASN A 182 -8.16 -2.35 -9.48
CA ASN A 182 -7.19 -2.03 -10.52
C ASN A 182 -6.83 -0.53 -10.63
N ASN A 183 -7.33 0.33 -9.73
CA ASN A 183 -7.16 1.78 -9.76
C ASN A 183 -6.68 2.38 -8.41
N TRP A 184 -6.14 1.53 -7.54
CA TRP A 184 -5.79 1.90 -6.17
C TRP A 184 -4.72 3.00 -6.09
N GLY A 185 -3.78 3.05 -7.02
CA GLY A 185 -2.71 4.06 -7.08
C GLY A 185 -3.21 5.45 -7.48
N THR A 186 -4.19 5.54 -8.39
CA THR A 186 -4.83 6.82 -8.74
C THR A 186 -5.63 7.31 -7.55
N LEU A 187 -6.43 6.44 -6.94
CA LEU A 187 -7.20 6.77 -5.76
C LEU A 187 -6.31 7.28 -4.61
N LEU A 188 -5.23 6.58 -4.28
CA LEU A 188 -4.31 7.03 -3.23
C LEU A 188 -3.76 8.43 -3.51
N THR A 189 -3.45 8.71 -4.77
CA THR A 189 -2.95 10.03 -5.19
C THR A 189 -4.02 11.09 -5.03
N ASP A 190 -5.23 10.81 -5.51
CA ASP A 190 -6.38 11.72 -5.42
C ASP A 190 -6.77 12.02 -3.97
N LEU A 191 -6.80 10.99 -3.12
CA LEU A 191 -7.09 11.14 -1.69
C LEU A 191 -5.99 11.93 -0.99
N ARG A 192 -4.71 11.61 -1.25
CA ARG A 192 -3.58 12.35 -0.68
C ARG A 192 -3.59 13.82 -1.07
N ASP A 193 -3.90 14.14 -2.32
CA ASP A 193 -3.94 15.52 -2.80
C ASP A 193 -5.14 16.30 -2.23
N LYS A 194 -6.21 15.59 -1.83
CA LYS A 194 -7.35 16.17 -1.14
C LYS A 194 -7.15 16.36 0.37
N ILE A 195 -6.07 15.85 0.99
CA ILE A 195 -5.81 15.96 2.46
C ILE A 195 -5.90 17.40 2.96
N VAL A 196 -5.49 18.36 2.14
CA VAL A 196 -5.58 19.80 2.48
C VAL A 196 -7.02 20.32 2.60
N HIS A 197 -8.01 19.56 2.14
CA HIS A 197 -9.43 19.86 2.17
C HIS A 197 -10.15 18.91 3.15
N ARG A 198 -10.19 19.30 4.43
CA ARG A 198 -10.80 18.51 5.52
C ARG A 198 -12.23 18.04 5.19
N ASP A 199 -13.00 18.85 4.48
CA ASP A 199 -14.36 18.55 4.03
C ASP A 199 -14.45 17.38 3.04
N LYS A 200 -13.39 17.12 2.27
CA LYS A 200 -13.35 16.07 1.23
C LYS A 200 -12.87 14.70 1.73
N ILE A 201 -12.24 14.65 2.89
CA ILE A 201 -11.69 13.43 3.50
C ILE A 201 -12.35 13.11 4.84
N ARG A 202 -13.21 13.99 5.34
CA ARG A 202 -14.07 13.68 6.47
C ARG A 202 -14.80 12.37 6.15
N PRO A 203 -14.66 11.35 7.00
CA PRO A 203 -15.42 10.13 6.83
C PRO A 203 -16.90 10.46 6.69
N SER A 204 -17.57 9.89 5.69
CA SER A 204 -19.00 10.06 5.59
C SER A 204 -19.67 9.13 6.59
N PHE A 205 -20.55 9.73 7.40
CA PHE A 205 -21.51 9.07 8.29
C PHE A 205 -22.86 8.90 7.59
N LYS A 206 -22.92 9.07 6.28
CA LYS A 206 -24.14 8.88 5.50
C LYS A 206 -23.98 7.57 4.75
N SER A 207 -24.76 6.56 5.13
CA SER A 207 -24.88 5.28 4.44
C SER A 207 -26.31 5.14 3.94
N THR A 208 -26.47 4.68 2.71
CA THR A 208 -27.76 4.24 2.15
C THR A 208 -28.20 2.90 2.71
N GLU A 209 -27.25 2.09 3.20
CA GLU A 209 -27.49 0.84 3.92
C GLU A 209 -27.65 1.13 5.41
N LYS A 210 -28.88 1.01 5.89
CA LYS A 210 -29.27 1.14 7.29
C LYS A 210 -29.78 -0.20 7.80
N LEU A 211 -29.38 -0.58 9.01
CA LEU A 211 -30.03 -1.65 9.76
C LEU A 211 -31.39 -1.17 10.30
N SER A 212 -32.13 -2.07 10.95
CA SER A 212 -33.30 -1.72 11.75
C SER A 212 -32.98 -0.55 12.70
N ASN A 213 -33.93 0.35 12.90
CA ASN A 213 -33.79 1.57 13.72
C ASN A 213 -32.86 2.67 13.15
N ASN A 214 -32.67 2.75 11.82
CA ASN A 214 -31.84 3.77 11.15
C ASN A 214 -30.34 3.74 11.50
N ILE A 215 -29.87 2.65 12.13
CA ILE A 215 -28.46 2.47 12.47
C ILE A 215 -27.65 2.26 11.19
N LEU A 216 -26.59 3.04 11.02
CA LEU A 216 -25.75 3.02 9.81
C LEU A 216 -24.76 1.85 9.86
N PHE A 217 -24.83 0.94 8.89
CA PHE A 217 -24.02 -0.29 8.88
C PHE A 217 -22.59 -0.07 8.35
N ASN A 218 -22.41 0.90 7.46
CA ASN A 218 -21.15 1.16 6.77
C ASN A 218 -20.48 2.39 7.36
N TRP A 219 -19.50 2.20 8.24
CA TRP A 219 -18.88 3.30 8.95
C TRP A 219 -17.45 2.96 9.44
N PRO A 220 -16.45 3.86 9.33
CA PRO A 220 -16.40 5.07 8.49
C PRO A 220 -16.33 4.76 6.99
N THR A 221 -16.81 5.69 6.16
CA THR A 221 -16.72 5.57 4.69
C THR A 221 -15.91 6.68 4.04
N ILE A 222 -15.16 6.34 2.99
CA ILE A 222 -14.54 7.30 2.07
C ILE A 222 -15.18 7.06 0.70
N GLN A 223 -15.82 8.09 0.14
CA GLN A 223 -16.52 7.97 -1.15
C GLN A 223 -17.48 6.77 -1.19
N ASP A 224 -18.34 6.64 -0.17
CA ASP A 224 -19.35 5.57 -0.03
C ASP A 224 -18.79 4.14 0.16
N LEU A 225 -17.49 3.99 0.42
CA LEU A 225 -16.87 2.70 0.73
C LEU A 225 -16.40 2.61 2.16
N THR A 226 -16.68 1.47 2.79
CA THR A 226 -16.20 1.20 4.15
C THR A 226 -14.68 1.19 4.20
N TYR A 227 -14.13 1.64 5.32
CA TYR A 227 -12.70 1.58 5.60
C TYR A 227 -12.15 0.18 5.39
N ASP A 228 -12.87 -0.87 5.79
CA ASP A 228 -12.43 -2.25 5.60
C ASP A 228 -12.24 -2.62 4.12
N ARG A 229 -13.20 -2.24 3.26
CA ARG A 229 -13.09 -2.51 1.82
C ARG A 229 -11.93 -1.72 1.23
N PHE A 230 -11.83 -0.44 1.59
CA PHE A 230 -10.73 0.42 1.18
C PHE A 230 -9.36 -0.18 1.56
N GLN A 231 -9.18 -0.55 2.83
CA GLN A 231 -7.95 -1.14 3.35
C GLN A 231 -7.60 -2.44 2.62
N LYS A 232 -8.57 -3.35 2.45
CA LYS A 232 -8.37 -4.60 1.69
C LYS A 232 -7.93 -4.34 0.26
N TYR A 233 -8.56 -3.39 -0.43
CA TYR A 233 -8.17 -3.06 -1.80
C TYR A 233 -6.75 -2.51 -1.89
N ILE A 234 -6.37 -1.58 -1.01
CA ILE A 234 -5.00 -1.05 -1.01
C ILE A 234 -3.99 -2.14 -0.65
N GLN A 235 -4.22 -2.89 0.43
CA GLN A 235 -3.30 -3.94 0.88
C GLN A 235 -3.09 -5.00 -0.21
N ASN A 236 -4.17 -5.46 -0.84
CA ASN A 236 -4.08 -6.42 -1.94
C ASN A 236 -3.36 -5.84 -3.14
N GLY A 237 -3.66 -4.59 -3.54
CA GLY A 237 -2.97 -3.93 -4.66
C GLY A 237 -1.48 -3.77 -4.42
N MET A 238 -1.09 -3.40 -3.19
CA MET A 238 0.32 -3.32 -2.80
C MET A 238 0.99 -4.69 -2.76
N PHE A 239 0.30 -5.72 -2.27
CA PHE A 239 0.83 -7.09 -2.24
C PHE A 239 1.00 -7.67 -3.65
N SER A 240 0.04 -7.42 -4.55
CA SER A 240 0.10 -7.85 -5.96
C SER A 240 1.30 -7.27 -6.70
N LEU A 241 1.81 -6.07 -6.33
CA LEU A 241 3.08 -5.59 -6.89
C LEU A 241 4.24 -6.58 -6.66
N PHE A 242 4.29 -7.22 -5.49
CA PHE A 242 5.33 -8.20 -5.20
C PHE A 242 5.08 -9.55 -5.87
N VAL A 243 3.81 -9.97 -5.99
CA VAL A 243 3.47 -11.30 -6.52
C VAL A 243 3.37 -11.33 -8.03
N GLU A 244 3.09 -10.19 -8.67
CA GLU A 244 2.82 -10.13 -10.12
C GLU A 244 3.92 -9.36 -10.86
N VAL A 245 4.43 -8.24 -10.31
CA VAL A 245 5.46 -7.42 -10.99
C VAL A 245 6.87 -7.93 -10.72
N MET A 246 7.20 -8.26 -9.47
CA MET A 246 8.57 -8.67 -9.13
C MET A 246 9.00 -9.97 -9.84
N PRO A 247 8.13 -10.99 -10.02
CA PRO A 247 8.44 -12.14 -10.87
C PRO A 247 8.81 -11.79 -12.31
N ILE A 248 8.11 -10.82 -12.91
CA ILE A 248 8.39 -10.35 -14.27
C ILE A 248 9.77 -9.68 -14.33
N ILE A 249 10.11 -8.88 -13.30
CA ILE A 249 11.41 -8.21 -13.26
C ILE A 249 12.54 -9.19 -13.02
N PHE A 250 12.36 -10.14 -12.10
CA PHE A 250 13.41 -11.07 -11.71
C PHE A 250 13.53 -12.29 -12.62
N ASP A 251 12.59 -12.51 -13.53
CA ASP A 251 12.43 -13.76 -14.30
C ASP A 251 12.34 -14.99 -13.37
N LEU A 252 11.72 -14.83 -12.20
CA LEU A 252 11.57 -15.86 -11.19
C LEU A 252 10.08 -16.04 -10.87
N LYS A 253 9.55 -17.26 -10.96
CA LYS A 253 8.16 -17.53 -10.59
C LYS A 253 7.93 -17.27 -9.10
N TRP A 254 6.81 -16.67 -8.75
CA TRP A 254 6.40 -16.59 -7.35
C TRP A 254 6.05 -17.98 -6.81
N ILE A 255 6.64 -18.36 -5.67
CA ILE A 255 6.35 -19.62 -4.97
C ILE A 255 5.52 -19.28 -3.74
N ALA A 256 4.40 -19.96 -3.49
CA ALA A 256 3.61 -19.77 -2.29
C ALA A 256 4.30 -20.39 -1.05
N GLY A 257 4.08 -19.82 0.14
CA GLY A 257 4.67 -20.34 1.39
C GLY A 257 6.09 -19.85 1.67
N LYS A 258 6.82 -20.54 2.55
CA LYS A 258 8.21 -20.22 2.91
C LYS A 258 9.19 -20.76 1.85
N VAL A 259 10.30 -20.07 1.65
CA VAL A 259 11.30 -20.35 0.61
C VAL A 259 12.70 -20.21 1.18
N ASP A 260 13.67 -20.84 0.52
CA ASP A 260 15.10 -20.69 0.77
C ASP A 260 15.85 -20.21 -0.49
N HIS A 261 17.16 -20.00 -0.38
CA HIS A 261 17.98 -19.54 -1.50
C HIS A 261 18.02 -20.52 -2.68
N ASN A 262 17.82 -21.82 -2.43
CA ASN A 262 17.90 -22.86 -3.45
C ASN A 262 16.56 -23.07 -4.17
N SER A 263 15.49 -22.40 -3.72
CA SER A 263 14.14 -22.58 -4.24
C SER A 263 13.96 -22.14 -5.71
N TRP A 264 14.95 -21.46 -6.28
CA TRP A 264 14.94 -20.95 -7.66
C TRP A 264 16.14 -21.37 -8.50
N ASP A 265 17.01 -22.23 -7.98
CA ASP A 265 18.18 -22.74 -8.70
C ASP A 265 17.83 -23.74 -9.81
#